data_AF-X8H564-F1
#
_entry.id   AF-X8H564-F1
#
_cell.length_a   1.000
_cell.length_b   1.000
_cell.length_c   1.000
_cell.angle_alpha   90.00
_cell.angle_beta   90.00
_cell.angle_gamma   90.00
#
_symmetry.space_group_name_H-M   'P 1'
#
loop_
_entity.id
_entity.type
_entity.pdbx_description
1 polymer ?
#
loop_
_entity_poly.entity_id
_entity_poly.type
_entity_poly.pdbx_seq_one_letter_code
_entity_poly.pdbx_strand_id
1 'polypeptide(L)'
;MASSKKFVRKRVAKNIKTSVKILIVCEGLTESTYIKDLLGDISNIEIVSIDGAGYGKFKNYIESNENLFKVFLVVADLDKAQPDPQTGKTSNGYHLLNGLIAYLHKLNKQNTIFYLIQI
;
A
#
# COMPACT_ATOMS: atom_id res chain seq x y z
N MET A 1 13.36 35.60 -26.24
CA MET A 1 13.41 34.36 -25.42
C MET A 1 12.00 33.81 -25.29
N ALA A 2 11.65 32.75 -26.04
CA ALA A 2 10.34 32.13 -25.96
C ALA A 2 10.36 31.02 -24.91
N SER A 3 9.57 31.18 -23.84
CA SER A 3 9.40 30.16 -22.80
C SER A 3 8.50 29.05 -23.32
N SER A 4 9.08 27.90 -23.60
CA SER A 4 8.35 26.68 -23.97
C SER A 4 7.63 26.13 -22.74
N LYS A 5 6.34 26.46 -22.57
CA LYS A 5 5.46 25.82 -21.58
C LYS A 5 5.35 24.32 -21.92
N LYS A 6 6.02 23.49 -21.13
CA LYS A 6 5.97 22.03 -21.22
C LYS A 6 4.55 21.57 -20.87
N PHE A 7 3.74 21.25 -21.87
CA PHE A 7 2.39 20.73 -21.69
C PHE A 7 2.48 19.30 -21.14
N VAL A 8 2.37 19.13 -19.83
CA VAL A 8 2.25 17.81 -19.23
C VAL A 8 0.88 17.28 -19.62
N ARG A 9 0.82 16.38 -20.62
CA ARG A 9 -0.40 15.63 -20.94
C ARG A 9 -0.81 14.84 -19.69
N LYS A 10 -1.81 15.31 -18.95
CA LYS A 10 -2.58 14.46 -18.02
C LYS A 10 -3.10 13.30 -18.87
N ARG A 11 -2.52 12.10 -18.72
CA ARG A 11 -3.09 10.90 -19.31
C ARG A 11 -4.46 10.73 -18.67
N VAL A 12 -5.51 10.91 -19.46
CA VAL A 12 -6.86 10.53 -19.05
C VAL A 12 -6.77 9.06 -18.67
N ALA A 13 -7.07 8.74 -17.41
CA ALA A 13 -7.06 7.37 -16.93
C ALA A 13 -7.97 6.55 -17.86
N LYS A 14 -7.39 5.63 -18.64
CA LYS A 14 -8.19 4.65 -19.36
C LYS A 14 -8.96 3.89 -18.29
N ASN A 15 -10.29 3.96 -18.31
CA ASN A 15 -11.14 3.11 -17.47
C ASN A 15 -10.78 1.66 -17.76
N ILE A 16 -9.95 1.08 -16.90
CA ILE A 16 -9.60 -0.33 -16.99
C ILE A 16 -10.86 -1.07 -16.53
N LYS A 17 -11.74 -1.44 -17.47
CA LYS A 17 -12.91 -2.29 -17.17
C LYS A 17 -12.40 -3.68 -16.80
N THR A 18 -12.01 -3.85 -15.55
CA THR A 18 -11.72 -5.15 -14.95
C THR A 18 -12.75 -5.38 -13.84
N SER A 19 -13.16 -6.63 -13.66
CA SER A 19 -13.89 -7.07 -12.46
C SER A 19 -12.96 -7.28 -11.26
N VAL A 20 -11.66 -7.03 -11.44
CA VAL A 20 -10.62 -7.26 -10.44
C VAL A 20 -10.67 -6.11 -9.44
N LYS A 21 -11.12 -6.40 -8.22
CA LYS A 21 -11.09 -5.46 -7.11
C LYS A 21 -9.68 -5.42 -6.50
N ILE A 22 -9.20 -4.20 -6.28
CA ILE A 22 -7.90 -3.89 -5.69
C ILE A 22 -8.14 -3.27 -4.32
N LEU A 23 -7.45 -3.77 -3.30
CA LEU A 23 -7.44 -3.15 -1.96
C LEU A 23 -6.08 -2.51 -1.71
N ILE A 24 -6.08 -1.21 -1.42
CA ILE A 24 -4.91 -0.46 -0.96
C ILE A 24 -5.08 -0.19 0.54
N VAL A 25 -4.22 -0.82 1.33
CA VAL A 25 -4.21 -0.67 2.79
C VAL A 25 -3.06 0.27 3.15
N CYS A 26 -3.39 1.37 3.81
CA CYS A 26 -2.45 2.42 4.23
C CYS A 26 -2.28 2.39 5.75
N GLU A 27 -1.09 2.73 6.23
CA GLU A 27 -0.83 2.80 7.67
C GLU A 27 -1.69 3.86 8.36
N GLY A 28 -1.68 5.09 7.85
CA GLY A 28 -2.34 6.24 8.45
C GLY A 28 -3.27 6.97 7.49
N LEU A 29 -3.87 8.04 8.01
CA LEU A 29 -4.82 8.86 7.26
C LEU A 29 -4.11 9.68 6.18
N THR A 30 -2.87 10.12 6.45
CA THR A 30 -2.06 10.91 5.52
C THR A 30 -1.86 10.19 4.20
N GLU A 31 -1.32 8.97 4.23
CA GLU A 31 -1.05 8.17 3.03
C GLU A 31 -2.35 7.85 2.31
N SER A 32 -3.40 7.48 3.06
CA SER A 32 -4.70 7.16 2.47
C SER A 32 -5.33 8.36 1.76
N THR A 33 -5.12 9.58 2.26
CA THR A 33 -5.65 10.81 1.66
C THR A 33 -4.92 11.12 0.36
N TYR A 34 -3.60 11.07 0.35
CA TYR A 34 -2.81 11.27 -0.87
C TYR A 34 -3.14 10.25 -1.96
N ILE A 35 -3.33 8.97 -1.59
CA ILE A 35 -3.67 7.93 -2.56
C ILE A 35 -5.10 8.09 -3.06
N LYS A 36 -6.05 8.50 -2.20
CA LYS A 36 -7.42 8.84 -2.62
C LYS A 36 -7.44 9.98 -3.63
N ASP A 37 -6.63 11.02 -3.44
CA ASP A 37 -6.53 12.12 -4.42
C ASP A 37 -5.99 11.66 -5.78
N LEU A 38 -5.16 10.60 -5.79
CA LEU A 38 -4.56 10.07 -7.02
C LEU A 38 -5.45 9.03 -7.72
N LEU A 39 -6.12 8.17 -6.97
CA LEU A 39 -6.76 6.94 -7.46
C LEU A 39 -8.24 6.79 -7.04
N GLY A 40 -8.79 7.71 -6.26
CA GLY A 40 -10.13 7.60 -5.67
C GLY A 40 -11.28 7.54 -6.68
N ASP A 41 -11.07 8.07 -7.89
CA ASP A 41 -12.05 8.01 -8.98
C ASP A 41 -12.11 6.64 -9.67
N ILE A 42 -11.21 5.72 -9.34
CA ILE A 42 -11.11 4.40 -9.98
C ILE A 42 -12.04 3.41 -9.26
N SER A 43 -13.14 3.04 -9.93
CA SER A 43 -14.27 2.30 -9.35
C SER A 43 -13.96 0.92 -8.78
N ASN A 44 -12.84 0.29 -9.15
CA ASN A 44 -12.44 -1.04 -8.68
C ASN A 44 -11.31 -1.00 -7.64
N ILE A 45 -10.94 0.18 -7.14
CA ILE A 45 -9.94 0.37 -6.09
C ILE A 45 -10.64 0.79 -4.80
N GLU A 46 -10.35 0.09 -3.71
CA GLU A 46 -10.73 0.47 -2.36
C GLU A 46 -9.48 0.90 -1.58
N ILE A 47 -9.54 2.05 -0.91
CA ILE A 47 -8.41 2.64 -0.19
C ILE A 47 -8.80 2.84 1.27
N VAL A 48 -8.07 2.19 2.16
CA VAL A 48 -8.37 2.17 3.59
C VAL A 48 -7.14 2.56 4.41
N SER A 49 -7.35 3.18 5.56
CA SER A 49 -6.34 3.37 6.59
C SER A 49 -6.59 2.41 7.74
N ILE A 50 -5.54 1.91 8.40
CA ILE A 50 -5.64 1.02 9.57
C ILE A 50 -5.23 1.69 10.89
N ASP A 51 -5.20 3.02 10.91
CA ASP A 51 -4.97 3.87 12.09
C ASP A 51 -3.66 3.57 12.85
N GLY A 52 -2.55 3.43 12.13
CA GLY A 52 -1.19 3.50 12.71
C GLY A 52 -0.75 2.32 13.57
N ALA A 53 -1.39 1.16 13.45
CA ALA A 53 -1.23 0.08 14.43
C ALA A 53 -0.20 -1.02 14.08
N GLY A 54 0.70 -0.75 13.14
CA GLY A 54 1.82 -1.62 12.79
C GLY A 54 1.45 -2.85 11.95
N TYR A 55 2.47 -3.58 11.51
CA TYR A 55 2.37 -4.62 10.47
C TYR A 55 1.41 -5.78 10.79
N GLY A 56 1.14 -6.05 12.08
CA GLY A 56 0.17 -7.07 12.49
C GLY A 56 -1.26 -6.74 12.06
N LYS A 57 -1.69 -5.48 12.17
CA LYS A 57 -3.04 -5.07 11.75
C LYS A 57 -3.22 -5.13 10.24
N PHE A 58 -2.18 -4.84 9.45
CA PHE A 58 -2.21 -5.02 8.00
C PHE A 58 -2.55 -6.45 7.63
N LYS A 59 -1.86 -7.42 8.24
CA LYS A 59 -2.11 -8.84 7.98
C LYS A 59 -3.57 -9.21 8.28
N ASN A 60 -4.07 -8.88 9.48
CA ASN A 60 -5.42 -9.24 9.90
C ASN A 60 -6.48 -8.60 8.98
N TYR A 61 -6.26 -7.35 8.55
CA TYR A 61 -7.17 -6.66 7.65
C TYR A 61 -7.21 -7.32 6.27
N ILE A 62 -6.04 -7.67 5.72
CA ILE A 62 -5.94 -8.33 4.42
C ILE A 62 -6.58 -9.72 4.47
N GLU A 63 -6.30 -10.49 5.53
CA GLU A 63 -6.85 -11.83 5.74
C GLU A 63 -8.39 -11.82 5.82
N SER A 64 -8.96 -10.82 6.49
CA SER A 64 -10.42 -10.65 6.55
C SER A 64 -11.07 -10.29 5.22
N ASN A 65 -10.28 -9.82 4.25
CA ASN A 65 -10.75 -9.28 2.96
C ASN A 65 -10.27 -10.12 1.76
N GLU A 66 -9.59 -11.25 1.98
CA GLU A 66 -8.95 -12.05 0.92
C GLU A 66 -9.94 -12.60 -0.13
N ASN A 67 -11.20 -12.80 0.26
CA ASN A 67 -12.25 -13.30 -0.63
C ASN A 67 -12.84 -12.23 -1.55
N LEU A 68 -12.74 -10.96 -1.15
CA LEU A 68 -13.36 -9.82 -1.85
C LEU A 68 -12.43 -9.17 -2.87
N PHE A 69 -11.13 -9.15 -2.59
CA PHE A 69 -10.13 -8.51 -3.42
C PHE A 69 -9.15 -9.53 -3.98
N LYS A 70 -8.69 -9.26 -5.20
CA LYS A 70 -7.73 -10.13 -5.91
C LYS A 70 -6.32 -9.56 -5.91
N VAL A 71 -6.22 -8.24 -5.79
CA VAL A 71 -4.94 -7.53 -5.73
C VAL A 71 -4.91 -6.77 -4.41
N PHE A 72 -3.81 -6.96 -3.67
CA PHE A 72 -3.53 -6.22 -2.46
C PHE A 72 -2.33 -5.33 -2.70
N LEU A 73 -2.44 -4.09 -2.23
CA LEU A 73 -1.35 -3.14 -2.13
C LEU A 73 -1.26 -2.66 -0.69
N VAL A 74 -0.08 -2.73 -0.11
CA VAL A 74 0.21 -2.26 1.25
C VAL A 74 1.12 -1.06 1.16
N VAL A 75 0.74 0.01 1.86
CA VAL A 75 1.52 1.25 2.01
C VAL A 75 1.75 1.46 3.50
N ALA A 76 3.02 1.35 3.91
CA ALA A 76 3.41 1.42 5.31
C ALA A 76 4.79 2.05 5.44
N ASP A 77 5.01 2.75 6.55
CA ASP A 77 6.32 3.30 6.89
C ASP A 77 7.20 2.17 7.44
N LEU A 78 8.51 2.30 7.22
CA LEU A 78 9.48 1.30 7.69
C LEU A 78 10.05 1.60 9.06
N ASP A 79 9.70 2.72 9.67
CA ASP A 79 10.32 3.21 10.90
C ASP A 79 10.17 2.21 12.04
N LYS A 80 9.04 1.51 12.11
CA LYS A 80 8.80 0.45 13.12
C LYS A 80 9.63 -0.81 12.89
N ALA A 81 10.09 -1.05 11.67
CA ALA A 81 10.93 -2.19 11.30
C ALA A 81 12.43 -1.87 11.31
N GLN A 82 12.83 -0.62 11.54
CA GLN A 82 14.23 -0.26 11.65
C GLN A 82 14.87 -0.95 12.88
N PRO A 83 16.14 -1.39 12.77
CA PRO A 83 16.89 -1.88 13.93
C PRO A 83 17.14 -0.73 14.90
N ASP A 84 17.29 -1.07 16.19
CA ASP A 84 17.65 -0.10 17.21
C ASP A 84 19.00 0.58 16.85
N PRO A 85 19.06 1.92 16.73
CA PRO A 85 20.26 2.60 16.24
C PRO A 85 21.49 2.44 17.13
N GLN A 86 21.30 2.17 18.43
CA GLN A 86 22.38 2.08 19.41
C GLN A 86 22.87 0.64 19.60
N THR A 87 21.96 -0.32 19.51
CA THR A 87 22.25 -1.73 19.81
C THR A 87 22.30 -2.62 18.57
N GLY A 88 21.84 -2.13 17.41
CA GLY A 88 21.76 -2.86 16.15
C GLY A 88 20.78 -4.04 16.19
N LYS A 89 20.01 -4.19 17.27
CA LYS A 89 19.06 -5.31 17.44
C LYS A 89 17.84 -5.08 16.56
N THR A 90 17.41 -6.14 15.89
CA THR A 90 16.15 -6.16 15.14
C THR A 90 14.96 -5.90 16.06
N SER A 91 14.10 -4.97 15.66
CA SER A 91 12.89 -4.61 16.38
C SER A 91 11.79 -5.67 16.20
N ASN A 92 10.80 -5.68 17.10
CA ASN A 92 9.59 -6.51 16.92
C ASN A 92 8.86 -6.16 15.61
N GLY A 93 8.92 -4.90 15.15
CA GLY A 93 8.36 -4.51 13.88
C GLY A 93 9.05 -5.19 12.69
N TYR A 94 10.35 -5.46 12.75
CA TYR A 94 11.06 -6.24 11.72
C TYR A 94 10.48 -7.66 11.57
N HIS A 95 10.24 -8.34 12.69
CA HIS A 95 9.64 -9.68 12.68
C HIS A 95 8.21 -9.67 12.14
N LEU A 96 7.40 -8.67 12.53
CA LEU A 96 6.04 -8.52 12.04
C LEU A 96 5.98 -8.16 10.56
N LEU A 97 6.90 -7.31 10.08
CA LEU A 97 7.04 -6.98 8.66
C LEU A 97 7.39 -8.21 7.83
N ASN A 98 8.36 -9.01 8.28
CA ASN A 98 8.70 -10.27 7.62
C ASN A 98 7.53 -11.27 7.62
N GLY A 99 6.76 -11.33 8.70
CA GLY A 99 5.52 -12.12 8.76
C GLY A 99 4.48 -11.65 7.73
N LEU A 100 4.31 -10.34 7.59
CA LEU A 100 3.42 -9.73 6.59
C LEU A 100 3.92 -10.04 5.17
N ILE A 101 5.19 -9.83 4.87
CA ILE A 101 5.79 -10.13 3.56
C ILE A 101 5.60 -11.61 3.20
N ALA A 102 5.89 -12.52 4.13
CA ALA A 102 5.71 -13.96 3.92
C ALA A 102 4.24 -14.33 3.66
N TYR A 103 3.30 -13.68 4.35
CA TYR A 103 1.86 -13.87 4.12
C TYR A 103 1.43 -13.35 2.75
N LEU A 104 1.86 -12.14 2.37
CA LEU A 104 1.61 -11.56 1.04
C LEU A 104 2.19 -12.44 -0.08
N HIS A 105 3.38 -13.01 0.10
CA HIS A 105 3.96 -13.96 -0.85
C HIS A 105 3.11 -15.22 -1.03
N LYS A 106 2.51 -15.74 0.04
CA LYS A 106 1.57 -16.87 -0.06
C LYS A 106 0.29 -16.49 -0.81
N LEU A 107 -0.20 -15.27 -0.62
CA LEU A 107 -1.33 -14.71 -1.38
C LEU A 107 -0.98 -14.45 -2.86
N ASN A 108 0.29 -14.26 -3.19
CA ASN A 108 0.78 -13.84 -4.51
C ASN A 108 0.56 -14.84 -5.66
N LYS A 109 -0.16 -15.96 -5.44
CA LYS A 109 -0.80 -16.68 -6.54
C LYS A 109 -1.84 -15.84 -7.30
N GLN A 110 -2.20 -14.64 -6.80
CA GLN A 110 -3.26 -13.77 -7.34
C GLN A 110 -2.80 -12.36 -7.82
N ASN A 111 -1.50 -12.07 -7.97
CA ASN A 111 -0.94 -10.75 -8.36
C ASN A 111 -0.98 -9.69 -7.23
N THR A 112 -0.21 -9.89 -6.17
CA THR A 112 -0.01 -8.91 -5.09
C THR A 112 1.20 -8.03 -5.42
N ILE A 113 1.02 -6.70 -5.39
CA ILE A 113 2.11 -5.73 -5.61
C ILE A 113 2.37 -5.03 -4.28
N PHE A 114 3.63 -4.99 -3.86
CA PHE A 114 4.05 -4.35 -2.62
C PHE A 114 4.81 -3.06 -2.95
N TYR A 115 4.30 -1.91 -2.51
CA TYR A 115 5.03 -0.64 -2.59
C TYR A 115 5.30 -0.11 -1.19
N LEU A 116 6.57 -0.12 -0.81
CA LEU A 116 7.06 0.58 0.37
C LEU A 116 7.23 2.05 0.00
N ILE A 117 6.54 2.93 0.72
CA ILE A 117 6.74 4.37 0.61
C ILE A 117 7.33 4.80 1.95
N GLN A 118 8.47 5.46 1.91
CA GLN A 118 8.99 6.25 3.02
C GLN A 118 8.77 7.70 2.61
N ILE A 119 7.81 8.38 3.24
CA ILE A 119 7.48 9.79 2.97
C ILE A 119 8.44 10.69 3.75
#